data_AF-A0A3A5IL92-F1
#
_entry.id   AF-A0A3A5IL92-F1
#
_cell.length_a   1.000
_cell.length_b   1.000
_cell.length_c   1.000
_cell.angle_alpha   90.00
_cell.angle_beta   90.00
_cell.angle_gamma   90.00
#
_symmetry.space_group_name_H-M   'P 1'
#
loop_
_entity.id
_entity.type
_entity.pdbx_description
1 polymer ?
#
loop_
_entity_poly.entity_id
_entity_poly.type
_entity_poly.pdbx_seq_one_letter_code
_entity_poly.pdbx_strand_id
1 'polypeptide(L)' 'MGTIICKACMSTIEYFEDEKVSVAYSYCGCDEETELED' A
#
# COMPACT_ATOMS: atom_id res chain seq x y z
N MET A 1 -15.95 -4.95 -3.45
CA MET A 1 -15.00 -4.98 -2.33
C MET A 1 -13.62 -4.70 -2.89
N GLY A 2 -13.03 -3.59 -2.49
CA GLY A 2 -11.70 -3.17 -2.91
C GLY A 2 -10.64 -3.49 -1.86
N THR A 3 -9.41 -3.68 -2.30
CA THR A 3 -8.24 -3.88 -1.41
C THR A 3 -7.14 -2.92 -1.79
N ILE A 4 -6.54 -2.26 -0.81
CA ILE A 4 -5.38 -1.39 -0.97
C ILE A 4 -4.14 -2.18 -0.55
N ILE A 5 -3.19 -2.33 -1.46
CA ILE A 5 -1.95 -3.07 -1.24
C ILE A 5 -0.76 -2.10 -1.30
N CYS A 6 0.23 -2.30 -0.44
CA CYS A 6 1.48 -1.54 -0.51
C CYS A 6 2.31 -1.98 -1.73
N LYS A 7 2.76 -1.04 -2.57
CA LYS A 7 3.63 -1.35 -3.72
C LYS A 7 5.01 -1.87 -3.30
N ALA A 8 5.50 -1.45 -2.14
CA ALA A 8 6.85 -1.77 -1.67
C ALA A 8 6.89 -3.14 -0.96
N CYS A 9 6.16 -3.30 0.15
CA CYS A 9 6.19 -4.52 0.95
C CYS A 9 5.12 -5.56 0.56
N MET A 10 4.25 -5.24 -0.42
CA MET A 10 3.12 -6.08 -0.84
C MET A 10 2.13 -6.43 0.30
N SER A 11 2.22 -5.72 1.43
CA SER A 11 1.29 -5.90 2.55
C SER A 11 -0.06 -5.27 2.24
N THR A 12 -1.13 -5.86 2.75
CA THR A 12 -2.47 -5.26 2.66
C THR A 12 -2.55 -4.09 3.64
N ILE A 13 -2.89 -2.92 3.11
CA ILE A 13 -3.02 -1.68 3.88
C ILE A 13 -4.44 -1.60 4.46
N GLU A 14 -5.44 -1.68 3.59
CA GLU A 14 -6.85 -1.51 3.97
C GLU A 14 -7.79 -2.20 2.99
N TYR A 15 -9.01 -2.51 3.45
CA TYR A 15 -10.13 -2.93 2.61
C TYR A 15 -11.18 -1.82 2.55
N PHE A 16 -11.75 -1.60 1.37
CA PHE A 16 -12.83 -0.63 1.19
C PHE A 16 -14.04 -1.27 0.52
N GLU A 17 -15.23 -0.75 0.83
CA GLU A 17 -16.42 -1.16 0.11
C GLU A 17 -16.43 -0.52 -1.28
N ASP A 18 -16.63 -1.37 -2.28
CA ASP A 18 -16.68 -0.97 -3.68
C ASP A 18 -17.67 -1.87 -4.40
N GLU A 19 -18.41 -1.32 -5.35
CA GLU A 19 -19.40 -2.06 -6.14
C GLU A 19 -18.74 -3.18 -6.96
N LYS A 20 -17.46 -3.00 -7.33
CA LYS A 20 -16.67 -3.98 -8.08
C LYS A 20 -15.49 -4.48 -7.24
N VAL A 21 -14.89 -5.59 -7.67
CA VAL A 21 -13.64 -6.04 -7.09
C VAL A 21 -12.51 -5.25 -7.72
N SER A 22 -11.80 -4.47 -6.92
CA SER A 22 -10.72 -3.60 -7.37
C SER A 22 -9.50 -3.73 -6.47
N VAL A 23 -8.32 -3.63 -7.07
CA VAL A 23 -7.04 -3.62 -6.33
C VAL A 23 -6.39 -2.28 -6.58
N ALA A 24 -6.24 -1.50 -5.51
CA ALA A 24 -5.53 -0.23 -5.52
C ALA A 24 -4.16 -0.42 -4.87
N TYR A 25 -3.20 0.38 -5.32
CA TYR A 25 -1.83 0.30 -4.84
C TYR A 25 -1.37 1.63 -4.25
N SER A 26 -0.84 1.60 -3.03
CA SER A 26 -0.34 2.78 -2.30
C SER A 26 1.01 2.50 -1.63
N TYR A 27 1.55 3.46 -0.90
CA TYR A 27 2.74 3.29 -0.04
C TYR A 27 2.32 3.45 1.43
N CYS A 28 2.75 2.54 2.30
CA CYS A 28 2.39 2.54 3.72
C CYS A 28 3.50 3.10 4.64
N GLY A 29 4.50 3.77 4.08
CA GLY A 29 5.65 4.28 4.82
C GLY A 29 6.71 3.22 5.17
N CYS A 30 6.57 1.98 4.66
CA CYS A 30 7.62 0.96 4.79
C CYS A 30 8.82 1.20 3.85
N ASP A 31 8.72 2.23 3.00
CA ASP A 31 9.74 2.68 2.05
C ASP A 31 10.48 3.91 2.62
N GLU A 32 10.59 4.02 3.95
CA GLU A 32 11.61 4.90 4.55
C GLU A 32 12.98 4.33 4.17
N GLU A 33 13.46 4.74 3.00
CA GLU A 33 14.89 4.88 2.76
C GLU A 33 15.42 5.70 3.93
N THR A 34 16.13 5.03 4.84
CA THR A 34 17.07 5.68 5.73
C THR A 34 17.99 6.53 4.85
N GLU A 35 17.72 7.84 4.77
CA GLU A 35 18.74 8.82 4.41
C GLU A 35 19.83 8.71 5.49
N LEU A 36 20.77 7.79 5.27
CA LEU A 36 22.08 7.88 5.90
C LEU A 36 22.75 9.11 5.29
N GLU A 37 22.69 10.23 6.00
CA GLU A 37 23.56 11.40 5.75
C GLU A 37 25.03 10.92 5.81
N ASP A 38 25.74 11.02 4.68
CA ASP A 38 27.21 10.94 4.56
C ASP A 38 27.85 12.30 4.87
#